data_AF-A0A1Q6SQ11-F1
#
_entry.id   AF-A0A1Q6SQ11-F1
#
_cell.length_a   1.000
_cell.length_b   1.000
_cell.length_c   1.000
_cell.angle_alpha   90.00
_cell.angle_beta   90.00
_cell.angle_gamma   90.00
#
_symmetry.space_group_name_H-M   'P 1'
#
loop_
_entity.id
_entity.type
_entity.pdbx_description
1 polymer ?
#
loop_
_entity_poly.entity_id
_entity_poly.type
_entity_poly.pdbx_seq_one_letter_code
_entity_poly.pdbx_strand_id
1 'polypeptide(L)'
;MNSRTKGRRLDGYYPEYVLFDIETTGLSPATDEIIELSAVKVSRGDIIDTFDTLIRPNRKIPRSATAINGITNDMVKDAPALEQKLPAFLDFIRGYKLVGHNIHTFDTNFIYDAALTLCGVQLRNDYVDTLYMARKCLPQLSHHRLGDVCEYFGIGTEGAHRALNDCIMNQKCYEKLGELLNTDHEVVKDHVAYSDKEGNFYCRAAHGILNYKEDQQVCGRGCPCFVGTDEKGYPVCRYQSLESLEKPTRSPMVMYKRMQQAITDGYVPLFPRTQRMTEFYPAYAYAAEAHQGQMRKGTQIPYITHLLTTMNYCLQLTDDKDVLMAAILHDTIEDTDTTYEDILHHFGSRIADYVREETENKRENLPAESTWEIRKRETIEHLRTASIEVKMLVLSDKTANAESMLREWRRIGDRIWGKFNQSDKEKQAWYYRSCRDALQELHDTSVMKCFEKYIGELFG
;
A
#
# COMPACT_ATOMS: atom_id res chain seq x y z
N MET A 1 22.41 -3.93 -24.06
CA MET A 1 21.77 -2.62 -23.85
C MET A 1 22.24 -2.08 -22.52
N ASN A 2 22.96 -0.95 -22.49
CA ASN A 2 23.30 -0.31 -21.22
C ASN A 2 22.00 0.17 -20.55
N SER A 3 21.74 -0.21 -19.30
CA SER A 3 20.55 0.26 -18.58
C SER A 3 20.68 1.76 -18.32
N ARG A 4 19.67 2.56 -18.71
CA ARG A 4 19.64 3.99 -18.36
C ARG A 4 19.48 4.16 -16.85
N THR A 5 20.39 4.87 -16.21
CA THR A 5 20.36 5.14 -14.77
C THR A 5 19.59 6.43 -14.50
N LYS A 6 18.28 6.41 -14.76
CA LYS A 6 17.36 7.55 -14.56
C LYS A 6 17.06 7.76 -13.06
N GLY A 7 16.48 8.92 -12.72
CA GLY A 7 15.89 9.13 -11.40
C GLY A 7 14.78 8.13 -11.07
N ARG A 8 14.30 8.14 -9.82
CA ARG A 8 13.27 7.21 -9.36
C ARG A 8 11.89 7.63 -9.88
N ARG A 9 11.08 6.65 -10.27
CA ARG A 9 9.65 6.89 -10.48
C ARG A 9 8.96 7.00 -9.12
N LEU A 10 8.15 8.02 -8.94
CA LEU A 10 7.41 8.32 -7.72
C LEU A 10 5.91 8.07 -7.95
N ASP A 11 5.20 7.68 -6.88
CA ASP A 11 3.80 7.23 -6.95
C ASP A 11 2.82 8.16 -6.16
N GLY A 12 3.16 9.45 -6.04
CA GLY A 12 2.39 10.44 -5.27
C GLY A 12 2.28 11.80 -5.97
N TYR A 13 1.43 12.67 -5.42
CA TYR A 13 1.28 14.06 -5.88
C TYR A 13 2.36 14.95 -5.25
N TYR A 14 2.89 15.87 -6.06
CA TYR A 14 3.87 16.86 -5.65
C TYR A 14 3.47 18.23 -6.21
N PRO A 15 3.44 19.29 -5.38
CA PRO A 15 2.97 20.60 -5.80
C PRO A 15 4.01 21.41 -6.60
N GLU A 16 5.29 21.03 -6.52
CA GLU A 16 6.38 21.67 -7.27
C GLU A 16 6.93 20.68 -8.29
N TYR A 17 6.71 20.95 -9.57
CA TYR A 17 7.12 20.06 -10.65
C TYR A 17 7.33 20.79 -11.96
N VAL A 18 8.03 20.12 -12.87
CA VAL A 18 8.03 20.47 -14.28
C VAL A 18 7.38 19.34 -15.05
N LEU A 19 6.31 19.64 -15.76
CA LEU A 19 5.70 18.71 -16.68
C LEU A 19 6.26 18.97 -18.07
N PHE A 20 6.75 17.94 -18.75
CA PHE A 20 7.25 18.08 -20.11
C PHE A 20 6.75 16.97 -21.01
N ASP A 21 6.75 17.27 -22.30
CA ASP A 21 6.31 16.40 -23.38
C ASP A 21 7.17 16.67 -24.63
N ILE A 22 7.39 15.63 -25.43
CA ILE A 22 8.16 15.74 -26.68
C ILE A 22 7.39 15.19 -27.88
N GLU A 23 7.61 15.86 -29.01
CA GLU A 23 7.28 15.27 -30.32
C GLU A 23 8.54 14.75 -30.98
N THR A 24 8.42 13.63 -31.70
CA THR A 24 9.57 12.93 -32.28
C THR A 24 9.33 12.50 -33.72
N THR A 25 10.40 12.16 -34.44
CA THR A 25 10.30 11.56 -35.78
C THR A 25 9.82 10.09 -35.77
N GLY A 26 9.72 9.47 -34.60
CA GLY A 26 9.42 8.05 -34.41
C GLY A 26 9.58 7.60 -32.95
N LEU A 27 9.45 6.31 -32.68
CA LEU A 27 9.28 5.80 -31.31
C LEU A 27 10.57 5.40 -30.59
N SER A 28 11.71 5.38 -31.29
CA SER A 28 12.96 4.81 -30.76
C SER A 28 13.99 5.90 -30.45
N PRO A 29 14.37 6.10 -29.17
CA PRO A 29 15.40 7.10 -28.81
C PRO A 29 16.79 6.79 -29.39
N ALA A 30 17.02 5.55 -29.85
CA ALA A 30 18.29 5.17 -30.48
C ALA A 30 18.40 5.62 -31.95
N THR A 31 17.28 5.89 -32.62
CA THR A 31 17.23 6.11 -34.08
C THR A 31 16.41 7.31 -34.50
N ASP A 32 15.50 7.78 -33.65
CA ASP A 32 14.60 8.89 -33.92
C ASP A 32 15.02 10.13 -33.15
N GLU A 33 14.59 11.30 -33.64
CA GLU A 33 15.03 12.60 -33.13
C GLU A 33 13.84 13.38 -32.58
N ILE A 34 14.10 14.21 -31.56
CA ILE A 34 13.14 15.15 -30.98
C ILE A 34 12.92 16.30 -31.96
N ILE A 35 11.66 16.68 -32.20
CA ILE A 35 11.27 17.75 -33.14
C ILE A 35 10.43 18.86 -32.49
N GLU A 36 9.90 18.63 -31.29
CA GLU A 36 9.34 19.66 -30.39
C GLU A 36 9.68 19.25 -28.95
N LEU A 37 10.02 20.24 -28.13
CA LEU A 37 10.29 20.06 -26.70
C LEU A 37 9.57 21.16 -25.94
N SER A 38 8.55 20.76 -25.19
CA SER A 38 7.72 21.68 -24.43
C SER A 38 7.66 21.26 -22.96
N ALA A 39 7.57 22.24 -22.07
CA ALA A 39 7.41 22.03 -20.66
C ALA A 39 6.71 23.19 -19.98
N VAL A 40 5.99 22.87 -18.91
CA VAL A 40 5.37 23.84 -17.99
C VAL A 40 5.93 23.60 -16.60
N LYS A 41 6.43 24.67 -15.96
CA LYS A 41 6.85 24.66 -14.57
C LYS A 41 5.66 25.07 -13.72
N VAL A 42 5.35 24.26 -12.73
CA VAL A 42 4.14 24.42 -11.92
C VAL A 42 4.52 24.53 -10.46
N SER A 43 3.87 25.48 -9.78
CA SER A 43 3.91 25.63 -8.33
C SER A 43 2.47 25.67 -7.82
N ARG A 44 2.10 24.67 -7.01
CA ARG A 44 0.79 24.56 -6.36
C ARG A 44 -0.40 24.68 -7.32
N GLY A 45 -0.27 24.07 -8.49
CA GLY A 45 -1.29 24.07 -9.54
C GLY A 45 -1.22 25.24 -10.52
N ASP A 46 -0.47 26.30 -10.21
CA ASP A 46 -0.27 27.44 -11.11
C ASP A 46 0.94 27.21 -12.02
N ILE A 47 0.75 27.38 -13.33
CA ILE A 47 1.86 27.41 -14.29
C ILE A 47 2.61 28.73 -14.09
N ILE A 48 3.85 28.65 -13.59
CA ILE A 48 4.68 29.81 -13.27
C ILE A 48 5.71 30.14 -14.36
N ASP A 49 6.01 29.19 -15.24
CA ASP A 49 6.98 29.36 -16.33
C ASP A 49 6.74 28.31 -17.43
N THR A 50 7.14 28.61 -18.66
CA THR A 50 6.95 27.73 -19.82
C THR A 50 8.21 27.68 -20.68
N PHE A 51 8.57 26.48 -21.11
CA PHE A 51 9.61 26.26 -22.12
C PHE A 51 8.96 25.63 -23.35
N ASP A 52 9.14 26.22 -24.52
CA ASP A 52 8.56 25.70 -25.76
C ASP A 52 9.50 25.99 -26.94
N THR A 53 9.84 24.96 -27.70
CA THR A 53 10.68 25.12 -28.91
C THR A 53 10.46 23.98 -29.89
N LEU A 54 10.32 24.33 -31.16
CA LEU A 54 10.58 23.39 -32.25
C LEU A 54 12.08 23.09 -32.31
N ILE A 55 12.41 21.88 -32.74
CA ILE A 55 13.77 21.39 -32.89
C ILE A 55 13.96 20.93 -34.33
N ARG A 56 15.05 21.36 -34.95
CA ARG A 56 15.43 20.88 -36.29
C ARG A 56 16.12 19.52 -36.17
N PRO A 57 15.53 18.43 -36.72
CA PRO A 57 16.18 17.13 -36.77
C PRO A 57 17.23 17.08 -37.88
N ASN A 58 18.17 16.13 -37.79
CA ASN A 58 19.16 15.85 -38.84
C ASN A 58 18.62 14.93 -39.95
N ARG A 59 17.34 14.56 -39.87
CA ARG A 59 16.62 13.72 -40.83
C ARG A 59 15.32 14.35 -41.28
N LYS A 60 14.78 13.88 -42.41
CA LYS A 60 13.40 14.24 -42.81
C LYS A 60 12.39 13.64 -41.84
N ILE A 61 11.43 14.45 -41.40
CA ILE A 61 10.29 14.00 -40.59
C ILE A 61 9.44 13.05 -41.44
N PRO A 62 9.20 11.80 -41.01
CA PRO A 62 8.33 10.86 -41.72
C PRO A 62 6.88 11.37 -41.76
N ARG A 63 6.17 11.10 -42.88
CA ARG A 63 4.76 11.50 -43.02
C ARG A 63 3.86 10.94 -41.93
N SER A 64 4.17 9.76 -41.40
CA SER A 64 3.44 9.14 -40.29
C SER A 64 3.56 9.92 -38.99
N ALA A 65 4.72 10.53 -38.70
CA ALA A 65 4.89 11.39 -37.52
C ALA A 65 4.12 12.71 -37.71
N THR A 66 4.29 13.36 -38.87
CA THR A 66 3.55 14.58 -39.22
C THR A 66 2.02 14.37 -39.21
N ALA A 67 1.53 13.18 -39.57
CA ALA A 67 0.10 12.87 -39.52
C ALA A 67 -0.47 12.82 -38.10
N ILE A 68 0.39 12.62 -37.09
CA ILE A 68 0.01 12.58 -35.67
C ILE A 68 0.15 13.99 -35.06
N ASN A 69 1.33 14.59 -35.16
CA ASN A 69 1.65 15.84 -34.45
C ASN A 69 1.57 17.13 -35.29
N GLY A 70 1.28 17.00 -36.59
CA GLY A 70 1.16 18.14 -37.49
C GLY A 70 2.48 18.87 -37.80
N ILE A 71 3.62 18.44 -37.27
CA ILE A 71 4.91 19.10 -37.48
C ILE A 71 5.47 18.73 -38.85
N THR A 72 5.68 19.75 -39.69
CA THR A 72 6.21 19.59 -41.04
C THR A 72 7.70 19.93 -41.11
N ASN A 73 8.38 19.39 -42.14
CA ASN A 73 9.79 19.74 -42.39
C ASN A 73 9.98 21.26 -42.61
N ASP A 74 8.98 21.95 -43.15
CA ASP A 74 9.04 23.41 -43.37
C ASP A 74 8.95 24.20 -42.07
N MET A 75 8.21 23.72 -41.06
CA MET A 75 8.12 24.35 -39.74
C MET A 75 9.45 24.32 -38.98
N VAL A 76 10.21 23.24 -39.11
CA VAL A 76 11.46 23.03 -38.36
C VAL A 76 12.71 23.46 -39.12
N LYS A 77 12.61 23.91 -40.38
CA LYS A 77 13.77 24.19 -41.24
C LYS A 77 14.74 25.24 -40.64
N ASP A 78 14.16 26.26 -40.00
CA ASP A 78 14.87 27.38 -39.38
C ASP A 78 14.91 27.26 -37.85
N ALA A 79 14.38 26.16 -37.30
CA ALA A 79 14.39 25.88 -35.87
C ALA A 79 15.82 25.57 -35.38
N PRO A 80 16.12 25.82 -34.09
CA PRO A 80 17.41 25.47 -33.51
C PRO A 80 17.61 23.95 -33.47
N ALA A 81 18.87 23.52 -33.50
CA ALA A 81 19.22 22.13 -33.22
C ALA A 81 19.04 21.81 -31.73
N LEU A 82 18.79 20.53 -31.39
CA LEU A 82 18.60 20.08 -30.01
C LEU A 82 19.75 20.50 -29.10
N GLU A 83 20.98 20.37 -29.59
CA GLU A 83 22.24 20.74 -28.92
C GLU A 83 22.24 22.18 -28.39
N GLN A 84 21.55 23.10 -29.08
CA GLN A 84 21.50 24.51 -28.73
C GLN A 84 20.48 24.81 -27.62
N LYS A 85 19.43 23.98 -27.51
CA LYS A 85 18.31 24.21 -26.58
C LYS A 85 18.33 23.28 -25.39
N LEU A 86 18.94 22.11 -25.50
CA LEU A 86 19.00 21.12 -24.44
C LEU A 86 19.67 21.66 -23.15
N PRO A 87 20.77 22.43 -23.18
CA PRO A 87 21.33 23.00 -21.95
C PRO A 87 20.35 23.91 -21.21
N ALA A 88 19.59 24.73 -21.94
CA ALA A 88 18.57 25.61 -21.34
C ALA A 88 17.40 24.80 -20.76
N PHE A 89 16.99 23.72 -21.43
CA PHE A 89 15.98 22.81 -20.90
C PHE A 89 16.45 22.08 -19.63
N LEU A 90 17.68 21.55 -19.63
CA LEU A 90 18.27 20.91 -18.45
C LEU A 90 18.37 21.85 -17.25
N ASP A 91 18.63 23.14 -17.50
CA ASP A 91 18.59 24.16 -16.46
C ASP A 91 17.16 24.45 -15.99
N PHE A 92 16.20 24.52 -16.92
CA PHE A 92 14.79 24.74 -16.63
C PHE A 92 14.20 23.68 -15.68
N ILE A 93 14.60 22.42 -15.84
CA ILE A 93 14.15 21.30 -15.02
C ILE A 93 14.99 21.06 -13.77
N ARG A 94 16.10 21.78 -13.58
CA ARG A 94 17.07 21.51 -12.52
C ARG A 94 16.42 21.62 -11.14
N GLY A 95 16.53 20.56 -10.34
CA GLY A 95 16.00 20.52 -8.97
C GLY A 95 14.49 20.25 -8.88
N TYR A 96 13.78 20.17 -10.00
CA TYR A 96 12.35 19.83 -10.03
C TYR A 96 12.12 18.34 -10.22
N LYS A 97 10.98 17.86 -9.73
CA LYS A 97 10.45 16.56 -10.14
C LYS A 97 9.86 16.69 -11.55
N LEU A 98 10.03 15.66 -12.37
CA LEU A 98 9.42 15.66 -13.70
C LEU A 98 8.05 14.99 -13.66
N VAL A 99 7.12 15.48 -14.47
CA VAL A 99 5.80 14.88 -14.65
C VAL A 99 5.55 14.72 -16.15
N GLY A 100 4.87 13.66 -16.53
CA GLY A 100 4.47 13.44 -17.92
C GLY A 100 3.63 12.17 -18.05
N HIS A 101 3.00 11.98 -19.21
CA HIS A 101 2.09 10.86 -19.45
C HIS A 101 2.82 9.80 -20.27
N ASN A 102 3.02 8.61 -19.72
CA ASN A 102 3.92 7.59 -20.28
C ASN A 102 5.42 8.01 -20.35
N ILE A 103 5.76 9.04 -19.58
CA ILE A 103 7.11 9.62 -19.47
C ILE A 103 8.18 8.60 -19.04
N HIS A 104 7.81 7.55 -18.29
CA HIS A 104 8.76 6.54 -17.82
C HIS A 104 9.38 5.76 -18.99
N THR A 105 8.58 5.40 -19.99
CA THR A 105 9.01 4.52 -21.08
C THR A 105 9.40 5.28 -22.35
N PHE A 106 9.02 6.56 -22.46
CA PHE A 106 9.17 7.34 -23.68
C PHE A 106 10.04 8.59 -23.51
N ASP A 107 9.45 9.73 -23.12
CA ASP A 107 10.05 11.07 -23.16
C ASP A 107 11.36 11.14 -22.37
N THR A 108 11.38 10.57 -21.15
CA THR A 108 12.59 10.54 -20.30
C THR A 108 13.73 9.78 -20.96
N ASN A 109 13.45 8.77 -21.79
CA ASN A 109 14.51 8.02 -22.47
C ASN A 109 15.19 8.85 -23.55
N PHE A 110 14.41 9.61 -24.34
CA PHE A 110 14.95 10.53 -25.34
C PHE A 110 15.79 11.64 -24.69
N ILE A 111 15.26 12.29 -23.64
CA ILE A 111 16.00 13.34 -22.93
C ILE A 111 17.23 12.79 -22.21
N TYR A 112 17.15 11.61 -21.59
CA TYR A 112 18.30 10.99 -20.93
C TYR A 112 19.44 10.73 -21.93
N ASP A 113 19.13 10.13 -23.08
CA ASP A 113 20.14 9.82 -24.10
C ASP A 113 20.73 11.09 -24.71
N ALA A 114 19.88 12.08 -25.01
CA ALA A 114 20.34 13.37 -25.52
C ALA A 114 21.21 14.11 -24.50
N ALA A 115 20.83 14.14 -23.22
CA ALA A 115 21.60 14.81 -22.16
C ALA A 115 22.95 14.13 -21.94
N LEU A 116 22.99 12.80 -21.98
CA LEU A 116 24.22 12.05 -21.81
C LEU A 116 25.16 12.26 -23.00
N THR A 117 24.65 12.18 -24.23
CA THR A 117 25.44 12.26 -25.46
C THR A 117 25.91 13.69 -25.77
N LEU A 118 25.01 14.68 -25.65
CA LEU A 118 25.27 16.05 -26.09
C LEU A 118 25.82 16.95 -24.98
N CYS A 119 25.50 16.64 -23.72
CA CYS A 119 25.92 17.47 -22.58
C CYS A 119 26.80 16.73 -21.57
N GLY A 120 26.96 15.40 -21.68
CA GLY A 120 27.72 14.61 -20.71
C GLY A 120 27.04 14.52 -19.33
N VAL A 121 25.74 14.79 -19.24
CA VAL A 121 24.99 14.86 -17.98
C VAL A 121 24.01 13.70 -17.88
N GLN A 122 23.98 13.04 -16.72
CA GLN A 122 22.94 12.06 -16.41
C GLN A 122 21.68 12.77 -15.92
N LEU A 123 20.54 12.47 -16.53
CA LEU A 123 19.24 12.95 -16.07
C LEU A 123 18.83 12.20 -14.78
N ARG A 124 18.93 12.88 -13.64
CA ARG A 124 18.72 12.32 -12.30
C ARG A 124 17.44 12.76 -11.60
N ASN A 125 16.63 13.59 -12.25
CA ASN A 125 15.37 14.03 -11.68
C ASN A 125 14.46 12.83 -11.40
N ASP A 126 13.93 12.74 -10.18
CA ASP A 126 12.83 11.84 -9.87
C ASP A 126 11.58 12.31 -10.65
N TYR A 127 10.70 11.38 -11.03
CA TYR A 127 9.57 11.71 -11.91
C TYR A 127 8.28 10.96 -11.56
N VAL A 128 7.14 11.53 -11.91
CA VAL A 128 5.82 10.91 -11.82
C VAL A 128 5.29 10.65 -13.22
N ASP A 129 4.81 9.42 -13.43
CA ASP A 129 4.16 9.04 -14.69
C ASP A 129 2.65 9.02 -14.50
N THR A 130 1.98 9.99 -15.13
CA THR A 130 0.53 10.20 -14.96
C THR A 130 -0.29 9.07 -15.57
N LEU A 131 0.27 8.26 -16.48
CA LEU A 131 -0.40 7.04 -16.97
C LEU A 131 -0.56 6.01 -15.84
N TYR A 132 0.48 5.83 -15.03
CA TYR A 132 0.41 4.94 -13.87
C TYR A 132 -0.49 5.51 -12.78
N MET A 133 -0.44 6.82 -12.56
CA MET A 133 -1.32 7.51 -11.62
C MET A 133 -2.79 7.39 -12.04
N ALA A 134 -3.10 7.56 -13.33
CA ALA A 134 -4.45 7.40 -13.88
C ALA A 134 -4.97 5.96 -13.71
N ARG A 135 -4.16 4.94 -14.03
CA ARG A 135 -4.52 3.52 -13.80
C ARG A 135 -4.88 3.23 -12.35
N LYS A 136 -4.20 3.89 -11.41
CA LYS A 136 -4.43 3.75 -9.98
C LYS A 136 -5.69 4.48 -9.50
N CYS A 137 -5.89 5.72 -9.94
CA CYS A 137 -7.01 6.55 -9.46
C CYS A 137 -8.31 6.25 -10.19
N LEU A 138 -8.24 5.74 -11.43
CA LEU A 138 -9.37 5.53 -12.32
C LEU A 138 -9.38 4.09 -12.89
N PRO A 139 -9.38 3.04 -12.05
CA PRO A 139 -9.36 1.65 -12.52
C PRO A 139 -10.56 1.26 -13.39
N GLN A 140 -11.65 2.04 -13.32
CA GLN A 140 -12.87 1.84 -14.10
C GLN A 140 -12.74 2.20 -15.59
N LEU A 141 -11.72 2.94 -16.00
CA LEU A 141 -11.52 3.27 -17.42
C LEU A 141 -10.96 2.06 -18.19
N SER A 142 -11.51 1.79 -19.37
CA SER A 142 -11.02 0.71 -20.25
C SER A 142 -9.63 0.98 -20.81
N HIS A 143 -9.32 2.26 -21.04
CA HIS A 143 -8.03 2.77 -21.50
C HIS A 143 -7.67 4.04 -20.73
N HIS A 144 -6.37 4.31 -20.61
CA HIS A 144 -5.84 5.43 -19.82
C HIS A 144 -4.94 6.34 -20.65
N ARG A 145 -5.17 6.47 -21.96
CA ARG A 145 -4.47 7.46 -22.79
C ARG A 145 -4.78 8.85 -22.25
N LEU A 146 -3.93 9.83 -22.50
CA LEU A 146 -4.13 11.20 -22.02
C LEU A 146 -5.53 11.74 -22.41
N GLY A 147 -5.97 11.47 -23.64
CA GLY A 147 -7.32 11.80 -24.11
C GLY A 147 -8.44 11.17 -23.29
N ASP A 148 -8.32 9.87 -22.93
CA ASP A 148 -9.32 9.15 -22.13
C ASP A 148 -9.46 9.78 -20.72
N VAL A 149 -8.33 10.17 -20.12
CA VAL A 149 -8.30 10.82 -18.80
C VAL A 149 -8.85 12.24 -18.86
N CYS A 150 -8.55 12.99 -19.94
CA CYS A 150 -9.12 14.31 -20.17
C CYS A 150 -10.64 14.24 -20.30
N GLU A 151 -11.15 13.28 -21.08
CA GLU A 151 -12.59 13.06 -21.27
C GLU A 151 -13.29 12.78 -19.93
N TYR A 152 -12.72 11.89 -19.10
CA TYR A 152 -13.26 11.57 -17.78
C TYR A 152 -13.43 12.80 -16.87
N PHE A 153 -12.45 13.72 -16.88
CA PHE A 153 -12.49 14.94 -16.07
C PHE A 153 -13.19 16.13 -16.74
N GLY A 154 -13.73 15.95 -17.95
CA GLY A 154 -14.32 17.04 -18.73
C GLY A 154 -13.32 18.12 -19.15
N ILE A 155 -12.06 17.76 -19.37
CA ILE A 155 -11.01 18.65 -19.85
C ILE A 155 -11.04 18.66 -21.39
N GLY A 156 -11.19 19.86 -21.98
CA GLY A 156 -11.18 20.02 -23.44
C GLY A 156 -9.87 19.57 -24.09
N THR A 157 -9.96 18.91 -25.25
CA THR A 157 -8.84 18.32 -25.99
C THR A 157 -8.50 19.09 -27.28
N GLU A 158 -8.97 20.33 -27.40
CA GLU A 158 -8.69 21.19 -28.56
C GLU A 158 -7.18 21.42 -28.71
N GLY A 159 -6.63 21.07 -29.88
CA GLY A 159 -5.21 21.25 -30.17
C GLY A 159 -4.27 20.19 -29.60
N ALA A 160 -4.78 19.00 -29.23
CA ALA A 160 -3.97 17.84 -28.88
C ALA A 160 -2.93 17.47 -29.97
N HIS A 161 -1.86 16.77 -29.57
CA HIS A 161 -0.71 16.43 -30.43
C HIS A 161 0.16 17.63 -30.81
N ARG A 162 0.20 18.61 -29.91
CA ARG A 162 1.21 19.66 -29.85
C ARG A 162 1.77 19.64 -28.44
N ALA A 163 3.08 19.53 -28.30
CA ALA A 163 3.69 19.18 -27.01
C ALA A 163 3.32 20.16 -25.88
N LEU A 164 3.19 21.47 -26.15
CA LEU A 164 2.77 22.44 -25.12
C LEU A 164 1.31 22.27 -24.70
N ASN A 165 0.41 21.97 -25.64
CA ASN A 165 -1.00 21.74 -25.31
C ASN A 165 -1.16 20.44 -24.53
N ASP A 166 -0.44 19.40 -24.92
CA ASP A 166 -0.42 18.11 -24.22
C ASP A 166 0.17 18.29 -22.81
N CYS A 167 1.17 19.18 -22.63
CA CYS A 167 1.65 19.58 -21.31
C CYS A 167 0.54 20.18 -20.43
N ILE A 168 -0.23 21.14 -20.97
CA ILE A 168 -1.30 21.83 -20.22
C ILE A 168 -2.46 20.87 -19.91
N MET A 169 -2.84 20.01 -20.86
CA MET A 169 -3.86 18.98 -20.67
C MET A 169 -3.45 18.00 -19.58
N ASN A 170 -2.22 17.48 -19.67
CA ASN A 170 -1.68 16.55 -18.69
C ASN A 170 -1.49 17.21 -17.32
N GLN A 171 -1.16 18.50 -17.26
CA GLN A 171 -1.09 19.28 -16.02
C GLN A 171 -2.44 19.28 -15.31
N LYS A 172 -3.53 19.61 -16.02
CA LYS A 172 -4.88 19.58 -15.47
C LYS A 172 -5.28 18.18 -15.01
N CYS A 173 -4.97 17.15 -15.80
CA CYS A 173 -5.17 15.75 -15.41
C CYS A 173 -4.39 15.39 -14.15
N TYR A 174 -3.12 15.79 -14.04
CA TYR A 174 -2.29 15.52 -12.88
C TYR A 174 -2.82 16.20 -11.61
N GLU A 175 -3.31 17.45 -11.71
CA GLU A 175 -3.97 18.12 -10.59
C GLU A 175 -5.25 17.40 -10.18
N LYS A 176 -6.09 16.97 -11.12
CA LYS A 176 -7.32 16.21 -10.82
C LYS A 176 -7.04 14.82 -10.26
N LEU A 177 -6.05 14.11 -10.79
CA LEU A 177 -5.58 12.86 -10.21
C LEU A 177 -4.98 13.10 -8.82
N GLY A 178 -4.32 14.24 -8.61
CA GLY A 178 -3.79 14.68 -7.32
C GLY A 178 -4.90 14.96 -6.31
N GLU A 179 -5.98 15.62 -6.74
CA GLU A 179 -7.23 15.75 -5.99
C GLU A 179 -7.75 14.36 -5.63
N LEU A 180 -7.89 13.41 -6.56
CA LEU A 180 -8.36 12.05 -6.24
C LEU A 180 -7.42 11.29 -5.30
N LEU A 181 -6.11 11.51 -5.37
CA LEU A 181 -5.17 10.99 -4.38
C LEU A 181 -5.31 11.65 -3.00
N ASN A 182 -5.87 12.87 -2.95
CA ASN A 182 -6.07 13.69 -1.75
C ASN A 182 -7.53 13.72 -1.25
N THR A 183 -8.52 13.32 -2.06
CA THR A 183 -9.95 13.20 -1.76
C THR A 183 -10.31 11.73 -1.63
N ASP A 184 -9.64 11.10 -0.68
CA ASP A 184 -10.28 10.33 0.38
C ASP A 184 -9.25 10.29 1.51
N HIS A 185 -9.35 11.28 2.40
CA HIS A 185 -9.17 11.22 3.86
C HIS A 185 -9.18 12.66 4.39
N GLU A 186 -10.29 13.10 4.98
CA GLU A 186 -10.30 14.27 5.86
C GLU A 186 -9.21 14.09 6.94
N VAL A 187 -8.15 14.87 6.84
CA VAL A 187 -7.09 14.95 7.84
C VAL A 187 -7.65 15.72 9.04
N VAL A 188 -8.11 14.98 10.05
CA VAL A 188 -8.32 15.53 11.41
C VAL A 188 -6.97 16.02 11.93
N LYS A 189 -6.88 17.33 12.17
CA LYS A 189 -5.74 17.98 12.82
C LYS A 189 -5.55 17.44 14.25
N ASP A 190 -4.28 17.22 14.57
CA ASP A 190 -3.67 16.82 15.86
C ASP A 190 -3.51 15.29 16.08
N HIS A 191 -2.28 14.77 15.89
CA HIS A 191 -1.86 13.42 16.28
C HIS A 191 -0.52 13.45 17.04
N VAL A 192 -0.48 12.86 18.24
CA VAL A 192 0.73 12.71 19.08
C VAL A 192 0.67 11.38 19.83
N ALA A 193 1.80 10.65 19.90
CA ALA A 193 2.02 9.48 20.72
C ALA A 193 3.02 9.79 21.86
N TYR A 194 2.82 9.23 23.05
CA TYR A 194 3.72 9.35 24.20
C TYR A 194 3.91 7.97 24.83
N SER A 195 5.11 7.72 25.37
CA SER A 195 5.36 6.61 26.30
C SER A 195 5.12 7.08 27.74
N ASP A 196 4.56 6.23 28.58
CA ASP A 196 4.55 6.48 30.02
C ASP A 196 5.90 6.11 30.67
N LYS A 197 6.00 6.29 31.99
CA LYS A 197 7.21 6.01 32.78
C LYS A 197 7.51 4.51 32.93
N GLU A 198 6.61 3.66 32.45
CA GLU A 198 6.65 2.20 32.59
C GLU A 198 6.95 1.52 31.24
N GLY A 199 7.14 2.30 30.16
CA GLY A 199 7.52 1.82 28.84
C GLY A 199 6.35 1.44 27.93
N ASN A 200 5.12 1.83 28.29
CA ASN A 200 3.93 1.51 27.49
C ASN A 200 3.76 2.50 26.34
N PHE A 201 3.58 1.99 25.12
CA PHE A 201 3.39 2.82 23.92
C PHE A 201 1.92 2.90 23.51
N TYR A 202 1.40 4.11 23.40
CA TYR A 202 0.03 4.36 22.96
C TYR A 202 -0.03 4.75 21.47
N CYS A 203 -0.85 4.03 20.68
CA CYS A 203 -1.10 4.34 19.27
C CYS A 203 -2.47 4.97 19.06
N ARG A 204 -2.47 6.19 18.56
CA ARG A 204 -3.69 6.95 18.26
C ARG A 204 -4.36 6.49 16.95
N ALA A 205 -3.68 5.75 16.06
CA ALA A 205 -4.27 5.17 14.83
C ALA A 205 -5.05 3.87 15.06
N ALA A 206 -4.80 3.17 16.18
CA ALA A 206 -5.54 1.98 16.60
C ALA A 206 -6.31 2.21 17.92
N HIS A 207 -6.26 3.44 18.44
CA HIS A 207 -6.78 3.88 19.73
C HIS A 207 -6.53 2.88 20.88
N GLY A 208 -5.30 2.37 20.98
CA GLY A 208 -4.90 1.33 21.94
C GLY A 208 -3.41 1.35 22.29
N ILE A 209 -3.05 0.70 23.40
CA ILE A 209 -1.65 0.49 23.81
C ILE A 209 -1.08 -0.64 22.95
N LEU A 210 -0.03 -0.36 22.20
CA LEU A 210 0.53 -1.30 21.23
C LEU A 210 1.46 -2.34 21.83
N ASN A 211 2.13 -2.09 22.98
CA ASN A 211 2.80 -3.14 23.76
C ASN A 211 3.33 -2.67 25.12
N TYR A 212 3.56 -3.66 26.00
CA TYR A 212 3.98 -3.55 27.41
C TYR A 212 5.48 -3.92 27.64
N LYS A 213 6.25 -4.22 26.58
CA LYS A 213 7.69 -4.53 26.64
C LYS A 213 8.45 -4.08 25.39
N GLU A 214 9.69 -3.63 25.60
CA GLU A 214 10.61 -3.04 24.61
C GLU A 214 11.03 -4.00 23.46
N ASP A 215 10.93 -5.32 23.69
CA ASP A 215 11.32 -6.37 22.75
C ASP A 215 10.21 -6.80 21.78
N GLN A 216 8.96 -6.37 21.99
CA GLN A 216 7.83 -6.66 21.10
C GLN A 216 7.56 -5.46 20.17
N GLN A 217 8.32 -5.34 19.10
CA GLN A 217 8.18 -4.26 18.11
C GLN A 217 6.89 -4.38 17.29
N VAL A 218 5.93 -3.48 17.52
CA VAL A 218 4.74 -3.29 16.65
C VAL A 218 4.93 -2.12 15.68
N CYS A 219 5.88 -1.23 15.97
CA CYS A 219 6.29 -0.14 15.07
C CYS A 219 7.57 -0.56 14.32
N GLY A 220 7.49 -0.75 13.01
CA GLY A 220 8.57 -1.31 12.18
C GLY A 220 8.07 -1.70 10.79
N ARG A 221 8.71 -2.64 10.10
CA ARG A 221 8.39 -3.00 8.70
C ARG A 221 6.94 -3.49 8.45
N GLY A 222 6.21 -3.87 9.50
CA GLY A 222 4.77 -4.21 9.47
C GLY A 222 3.81 -3.07 9.85
N CYS A 223 4.32 -1.87 10.18
CA CYS A 223 3.54 -0.71 10.64
C CYS A 223 3.12 0.21 9.48
N PRO A 224 1.91 0.82 9.52
CA PRO A 224 1.36 1.62 8.42
C PRO A 224 2.15 2.84 8.02
N CYS A 225 2.70 3.37 9.09
CA CYS A 225 3.31 4.64 9.10
C CYS A 225 4.80 4.39 8.99
N PHE A 226 5.31 3.19 8.77
CA PHE A 226 6.74 2.97 8.62
C PHE A 226 7.24 3.49 7.27
N VAL A 227 8.23 4.38 7.29
CA VAL A 227 8.84 4.96 6.07
C VAL A 227 10.33 4.72 5.97
N GLY A 228 10.95 4.06 6.95
CA GLY A 228 12.36 3.70 6.92
C GLY A 228 12.94 3.61 8.32
N THR A 229 14.26 3.63 8.41
CA THR A 229 15.00 3.75 9.67
C THR A 229 15.94 4.95 9.59
N ASP A 230 16.14 5.65 10.71
CA ASP A 230 17.06 6.78 10.77
C ASP A 230 18.53 6.31 10.77
N GLU A 231 19.45 7.27 10.81
CA GLU A 231 20.90 7.06 10.77
C GLU A 231 21.43 6.19 11.93
N LYS A 232 20.63 6.02 12.99
CA LYS A 232 20.94 5.22 14.18
C LYS A 232 20.20 3.88 14.19
N GLY A 233 19.42 3.59 13.15
CA GLY A 233 18.68 2.34 12.98
C GLY A 233 17.28 2.33 13.61
N TYR A 234 16.76 3.48 14.09
CA TYR A 234 15.43 3.54 14.69
C TYR A 234 14.32 3.67 13.64
N PRO A 235 13.16 3.01 13.80
CA PRO A 235 12.02 3.13 12.88
C PRO A 235 11.51 4.56 12.70
N VAL A 236 11.48 5.06 11.47
CA VAL A 236 10.97 6.38 11.07
C VAL A 236 9.53 6.24 10.59
N CYS A 237 8.69 7.16 11.09
CA CYS A 237 7.27 7.19 10.82
C CYS A 237 6.91 8.21 9.71
N ARG A 238 6.02 7.89 8.76
CA ARG A 238 5.44 8.76 7.72
C ARG A 238 4.84 10.02 8.31
N TYR A 239 4.39 9.92 9.56
CA TYR A 239 3.83 11.01 10.32
C TYR A 239 4.89 11.96 10.92
N GLN A 240 6.15 11.55 11.00
CA GLN A 240 7.27 12.37 11.48
C GLN A 240 7.87 13.30 10.41
N SER A 241 7.61 13.07 9.11
CA SER A 241 8.21 13.87 8.03
C SER A 241 7.43 15.13 7.64
N LEU A 242 6.46 15.56 8.46
CA LEU A 242 5.77 16.86 8.33
C LEU A 242 6.42 17.83 9.33
N GLU A 243 7.66 18.20 9.04
CA GLU A 243 8.57 18.93 9.91
C GLU A 243 8.06 20.35 10.26
N SER A 244 8.24 20.77 11.53
CA SER A 244 8.14 22.14 12.07
C SER A 244 6.75 22.78 12.29
N LEU A 245 6.23 22.71 13.53
CA LEU A 245 5.37 23.77 14.07
C LEU A 245 5.74 24.08 15.52
N GLU A 246 6.18 25.31 15.70
CA GLU A 246 6.62 25.91 16.94
C GLU A 246 5.46 26.01 17.97
N LYS A 247 5.79 25.67 19.23
CA LYS A 247 5.11 25.94 20.51
C LYS A 247 3.98 24.98 20.97
N PRO A 248 4.14 24.33 22.15
CA PRO A 248 3.11 23.53 22.80
C PRO A 248 2.18 24.42 23.64
N THR A 249 0.88 24.11 23.71
CA THR A 249 0.04 24.26 24.93
C THR A 249 -1.43 24.04 24.58
N ARG A 250 -2.02 22.90 24.98
CA ARG A 250 -3.36 22.82 25.63
C ARG A 250 -3.41 21.54 26.51
N SER A 251 -3.94 21.69 27.73
CA SER A 251 -3.85 20.72 28.83
C SER A 251 -4.59 19.37 28.58
N PRO A 252 -4.03 18.23 29.05
CA PRO A 252 -4.60 16.87 28.93
C PRO A 252 -6.06 16.69 29.37
N MET A 253 -6.55 17.50 30.33
CA MET A 253 -7.93 17.39 30.83
C MET A 253 -9.01 17.81 29.82
N VAL A 254 -8.68 18.67 28.86
CA VAL A 254 -9.63 19.12 27.82
C VAL A 254 -9.80 18.04 26.75
N MET A 255 -8.76 17.24 26.48
CA MET A 255 -8.84 16.07 25.59
C MET A 255 -9.65 14.92 26.21
N TYR A 256 -9.51 14.66 27.51
CA TYR A 256 -10.28 13.63 28.23
C TYR A 256 -11.81 13.83 28.13
N LYS A 257 -12.28 15.08 28.18
CA LYS A 257 -13.72 15.41 28.04
C LYS A 257 -14.25 15.24 26.61
N ARG A 258 -13.43 15.51 25.59
CA ARG A 258 -13.81 15.29 24.18
C ARG A 258 -13.82 13.80 23.80
N MET A 259 -12.95 13.02 24.44
CA MET A 259 -12.88 11.56 24.30
C MET A 259 -14.15 10.87 24.83
N GLN A 260 -14.73 11.34 25.94
CA GLN A 260 -16.03 10.83 26.42
C GLN A 260 -17.20 11.15 25.46
N GLN A 261 -17.16 12.29 24.78
CA GLN A 261 -18.19 12.67 23.80
C GLN A 261 -18.11 11.80 22.52
N ALA A 262 -16.90 11.57 21.98
CA ALA A 262 -16.72 10.73 20.79
C ALA A 262 -17.06 9.24 21.01
N ILE A 263 -16.91 8.74 22.25
CA ILE A 263 -17.41 7.42 22.67
C ILE A 263 -18.94 7.38 22.69
N THR A 264 -19.59 8.51 22.99
CA THR A 264 -21.06 8.65 22.99
C THR A 264 -21.62 8.66 21.56
N ASP A 265 -20.79 9.02 20.56
CA ASP A 265 -21.21 9.29 19.18
C ASP A 265 -20.80 8.20 18.15
N GLY A 266 -20.18 7.08 18.57
CA GLY A 266 -20.22 5.80 17.82
C GLY A 266 -19.20 5.51 16.70
N TYR A 267 -18.04 6.17 16.62
CA TYR A 267 -17.07 5.96 15.52
C TYR A 267 -15.79 5.20 15.91
N VAL A 268 -15.31 4.29 15.03
CA VAL A 268 -14.06 3.50 15.17
C VAL A 268 -13.35 3.35 13.81
N PRO A 269 -12.06 3.68 13.69
CA PRO A 269 -11.23 3.11 12.62
C PRO A 269 -9.88 2.53 13.09
N LEU A 270 -9.47 1.49 12.35
CA LEU A 270 -8.36 0.55 12.50
C LEU A 270 -7.65 0.50 11.14
N PHE A 271 -6.30 0.49 11.02
CA PHE A 271 -5.51 -0.21 9.97
C PHE A 271 -4.17 0.41 9.52
N PRO A 272 -3.26 -0.42 8.91
CA PRO A 272 -1.96 0.00 8.41
C PRO A 272 -1.59 -0.08 6.87
N ARG A 273 -0.57 0.67 6.35
CA ARG A 273 0.17 0.54 5.05
C ARG A 273 1.74 0.31 5.03
N THR A 274 2.30 -0.58 4.18
CA THR A 274 3.70 -0.54 3.61
C THR A 274 3.75 -0.87 2.09
N GLN A 275 4.92 -0.88 1.43
CA GLN A 275 5.14 -0.82 -0.04
C GLN A 275 4.42 -1.84 -0.96
N ARG A 276 3.77 -2.88 -0.42
CA ARG A 276 2.94 -3.86 -1.18
C ARG A 276 1.44 -3.71 -0.92
N MET A 277 1.01 -2.65 -0.24
CA MET A 277 -0.39 -2.50 0.17
C MET A 277 -1.36 -2.39 -0.97
N THR A 278 -0.98 -1.90 -2.14
CA THR A 278 -1.89 -1.96 -3.29
C THR A 278 -2.28 -3.39 -3.65
N GLU A 279 -1.39 -4.36 -3.37
CA GLU A 279 -1.68 -5.77 -3.56
C GLU A 279 -2.62 -6.29 -2.47
N PHE A 280 -2.32 -6.04 -1.19
CA PHE A 280 -3.07 -6.61 -0.05
C PHE A 280 -4.31 -5.82 0.39
N TYR A 281 -4.43 -4.56 -0.03
CA TYR A 281 -5.52 -3.68 0.35
C TYR A 281 -6.89 -4.22 -0.03
N PRO A 282 -7.12 -4.82 -1.22
CA PRO A 282 -8.37 -5.47 -1.54
C PRO A 282 -8.78 -6.53 -0.50
N ALA A 283 -7.85 -7.37 -0.05
CA ALA A 283 -8.12 -8.38 0.98
C ALA A 283 -8.44 -7.75 2.33
N TYR A 284 -7.71 -6.70 2.73
CA TYR A 284 -7.98 -5.97 3.97
C TYR A 284 -9.31 -5.23 3.95
N ALA A 285 -9.64 -4.55 2.85
CA ALA A 285 -10.89 -3.83 2.69
C ALA A 285 -12.06 -4.80 2.74
N TYR A 286 -11.96 -5.92 2.01
CA TYR A 286 -12.96 -6.98 2.03
C TYR A 286 -13.16 -7.55 3.43
N ALA A 287 -12.08 -7.97 4.11
CA ALA A 287 -12.17 -8.52 5.46
C ALA A 287 -12.71 -7.48 6.47
N ALA A 288 -12.37 -6.21 6.31
CA ALA A 288 -12.87 -5.14 7.18
C ALA A 288 -14.37 -4.92 7.06
N GLU A 289 -14.87 -4.93 5.83
CA GLU A 289 -16.28 -4.84 5.53
C GLU A 289 -17.02 -6.08 6.05
N ALA A 290 -16.50 -7.27 5.76
CA ALA A 290 -17.09 -8.53 6.22
C ALA A 290 -17.16 -8.63 7.75
N HIS A 291 -16.13 -8.18 8.47
CA HIS A 291 -16.06 -8.19 9.94
C HIS A 291 -16.54 -6.87 10.58
N GLN A 292 -17.24 -6.00 9.85
CA GLN A 292 -17.65 -4.69 10.35
C GLN A 292 -18.52 -4.82 11.61
N GLY A 293 -18.11 -4.11 12.68
CA GLY A 293 -18.81 -4.12 13.97
C GLY A 293 -18.52 -5.35 14.85
N GLN A 294 -17.76 -6.33 14.37
CA GLN A 294 -17.39 -7.50 15.16
C GLN A 294 -16.28 -7.19 16.18
N MET A 295 -16.40 -7.78 17.37
CA MET A 295 -15.44 -7.65 18.47
C MET A 295 -14.79 -9.00 18.81
N ARG A 296 -13.55 -8.98 19.31
CA ARG A 296 -12.92 -10.18 19.89
C ARG A 296 -13.72 -10.66 21.08
N LYS A 297 -13.92 -11.98 21.17
CA LYS A 297 -14.81 -12.64 22.12
C LYS A 297 -14.62 -12.15 23.56
N GLY A 298 -15.68 -11.55 24.12
CA GLY A 298 -15.69 -11.07 25.50
C GLY A 298 -14.78 -9.87 25.77
N THR A 299 -14.50 -9.05 24.76
CA THR A 299 -13.71 -7.81 24.85
C THR A 299 -14.37 -6.67 24.06
N GLN A 300 -13.83 -5.46 24.17
CA GLN A 300 -14.18 -4.30 23.32
C GLN A 300 -13.14 -4.08 22.20
N ILE A 301 -12.28 -5.06 21.96
CA ILE A 301 -11.22 -4.98 20.96
C ILE A 301 -11.82 -5.36 19.61
N PRO A 302 -11.73 -4.52 18.56
CA PRO A 302 -12.26 -4.86 17.24
C PRO A 302 -11.62 -6.11 16.65
N TYR A 303 -12.43 -6.93 15.97
CA TYR A 303 -12.01 -8.24 15.46
C TYR A 303 -10.81 -8.15 14.53
N ILE A 304 -10.77 -7.11 13.71
CA ILE A 304 -9.70 -6.83 12.74
C ILE A 304 -8.28 -6.84 13.32
N THR A 305 -8.13 -6.59 14.63
CA THR A 305 -6.84 -6.69 15.31
C THR A 305 -6.27 -8.10 15.24
N HIS A 306 -7.14 -9.12 15.23
CA HIS A 306 -6.79 -10.51 14.97
C HIS A 306 -6.11 -10.67 13.62
N LEU A 307 -6.79 -10.23 12.56
CA LEU A 307 -6.33 -10.39 11.18
C LEU A 307 -4.94 -9.75 10.98
N LEU A 308 -4.72 -8.59 11.60
CA LEU A 308 -3.42 -7.91 11.58
C LEU A 308 -2.33 -8.68 12.31
N THR A 309 -2.64 -9.23 13.48
CA THR A 309 -1.69 -10.06 14.22
C THR A 309 -1.39 -11.36 13.46
N THR A 310 -2.40 -12.03 12.90
CA THR A 310 -2.25 -13.23 12.07
C THR A 310 -1.37 -12.94 10.86
N MET A 311 -1.62 -11.86 10.13
CA MET A 311 -0.78 -11.45 9.01
C MET A 311 0.68 -11.19 9.42
N ASN A 312 0.92 -10.56 10.57
CA ASN A 312 2.27 -10.28 11.05
C ASN A 312 3.08 -11.54 11.40
N TYR A 313 2.41 -12.59 11.87
CA TYR A 313 3.06 -13.89 12.02
C TYR A 313 3.30 -14.54 10.65
N CYS A 314 2.33 -14.46 9.74
CA CYS A 314 2.46 -15.05 8.41
C CYS A 314 3.61 -14.44 7.60
N LEU A 315 3.83 -13.13 7.70
CA LEU A 315 4.94 -12.41 7.09
C LEU A 315 6.33 -12.87 7.56
N GLN A 316 6.43 -13.52 8.72
CA GLN A 316 7.70 -14.08 9.19
C GLN A 316 7.97 -15.48 8.61
N LEU A 317 6.95 -16.12 8.03
CA LEU A 317 7.02 -17.46 7.49
C LEU A 317 7.15 -17.49 5.97
N THR A 318 6.59 -16.49 5.28
CA THR A 318 6.55 -16.47 3.81
C THR A 318 6.44 -15.07 3.22
N ASP A 319 6.93 -14.93 1.99
CA ASP A 319 6.70 -13.77 1.12
C ASP A 319 5.63 -14.05 0.03
N ASP A 320 5.08 -15.28 0.01
CA ASP A 320 4.04 -15.70 -0.95
C ASP A 320 2.78 -14.86 -0.74
N LYS A 321 2.46 -14.08 -1.77
CA LYS A 321 1.35 -13.12 -1.77
C LYS A 321 0.01 -13.79 -1.46
N ASP A 322 -0.23 -14.99 -2.00
CA ASP A 322 -1.54 -15.63 -1.92
C ASP A 322 -1.77 -16.21 -0.52
N VAL A 323 -0.72 -16.70 0.13
CA VAL A 323 -0.77 -17.15 1.54
C VAL A 323 -1.01 -15.97 2.47
N LEU A 324 -0.35 -14.85 2.22
CA LEU A 324 -0.53 -13.61 2.98
C LEU A 324 -1.94 -13.01 2.81
N MET A 325 -2.51 -13.06 1.60
CA MET A 325 -3.91 -12.68 1.39
C MET A 325 -4.89 -13.63 2.07
N ALA A 326 -4.62 -14.93 2.03
CA ALA A 326 -5.40 -15.91 2.78
C ALA A 326 -5.34 -15.65 4.29
N ALA A 327 -4.20 -15.26 4.85
CA ALA A 327 -4.08 -14.86 6.26
C ALA A 327 -4.94 -13.66 6.65
N ILE A 328 -5.16 -12.72 5.73
CA ILE A 328 -6.04 -11.58 5.95
C ILE A 328 -7.52 -12.02 5.90
N LEU A 329 -7.84 -12.97 5.03
CA LEU A 329 -9.21 -13.42 4.74
C LEU A 329 -9.65 -14.67 5.53
N HIS A 330 -8.77 -15.27 6.31
CA HIS A 330 -8.92 -16.64 6.82
C HIS A 330 -10.26 -16.89 7.56
N ASP A 331 -10.65 -15.95 8.43
CA ASP A 331 -11.90 -16.04 9.18
C ASP A 331 -13.14 -15.48 8.45
N THR A 332 -13.01 -14.99 7.21
CA THR A 332 -14.16 -14.37 6.51
C THR A 332 -15.24 -15.40 6.20
N ILE A 333 -14.89 -16.57 5.67
CA ILE A 333 -15.87 -17.65 5.43
C ILE A 333 -16.37 -18.23 6.76
N GLU A 334 -15.49 -18.34 7.77
CA GLU A 334 -15.88 -18.94 9.04
C GLU A 334 -16.85 -18.04 9.82
N ASP A 335 -16.58 -16.74 9.95
CA ASP A 335 -17.21 -15.84 10.92
C ASP A 335 -18.13 -14.77 10.30
N THR A 336 -18.34 -14.76 8.97
CA THR A 336 -19.17 -13.76 8.27
C THR A 336 -20.07 -14.42 7.22
N ASP A 337 -20.86 -13.63 6.49
CA ASP A 337 -21.71 -14.13 5.38
C ASP A 337 -20.92 -14.39 4.07
N THR A 338 -19.59 -14.24 4.10
CA THR A 338 -18.70 -14.48 2.96
C THR A 338 -18.74 -15.94 2.51
N THR A 339 -18.88 -16.18 1.20
CA THR A 339 -18.85 -17.53 0.62
C THR A 339 -17.51 -17.85 -0.05
N TYR A 340 -17.26 -19.15 -0.30
CA TYR A 340 -16.12 -19.58 -1.09
C TYR A 340 -16.14 -18.96 -2.50
N GLU A 341 -17.32 -18.89 -3.11
CA GLU A 341 -17.54 -18.31 -4.43
C GLU A 341 -17.20 -16.82 -4.47
N ASP A 342 -17.46 -16.07 -3.39
CA ASP A 342 -17.08 -14.66 -3.27
C ASP A 342 -15.54 -14.52 -3.28
N ILE A 343 -14.83 -15.28 -2.45
CA ILE A 343 -13.36 -15.24 -2.40
C ILE A 343 -12.76 -15.69 -3.74
N LEU A 344 -13.32 -16.73 -4.36
CA LEU A 344 -12.91 -17.20 -5.68
C LEU A 344 -13.06 -16.10 -6.74
N HIS A 345 -14.18 -15.39 -6.74
CA HIS A 345 -14.46 -14.32 -7.69
C HIS A 345 -13.51 -13.12 -7.51
N HIS A 346 -13.27 -12.70 -6.26
CA HIS A 346 -12.50 -11.50 -5.96
C HIS A 346 -10.98 -11.71 -5.95
N PHE A 347 -10.51 -12.88 -5.53
CA PHE A 347 -9.09 -13.13 -5.23
C PHE A 347 -8.49 -14.32 -6.00
N GLY A 348 -9.32 -15.15 -6.64
CA GLY A 348 -8.88 -16.29 -7.42
C GLY A 348 -8.76 -17.59 -6.62
N SER A 349 -8.62 -18.70 -7.35
CA SER A 349 -8.80 -20.05 -6.79
C SER A 349 -7.80 -20.41 -5.71
N ARG A 350 -6.53 -20.04 -5.88
CA ARG A 350 -5.48 -20.40 -4.92
C ARG A 350 -5.73 -19.81 -3.53
N ILE A 351 -6.20 -18.55 -3.46
CA ILE A 351 -6.55 -17.89 -2.20
C ILE A 351 -7.82 -18.50 -1.61
N ALA A 352 -8.85 -18.71 -2.45
CA ALA A 352 -10.10 -19.32 -2.01
C ALA A 352 -9.89 -20.74 -1.45
N ASP A 353 -9.03 -21.54 -2.08
CA ASP A 353 -8.67 -22.88 -1.63
C ASP A 353 -7.98 -22.82 -0.25
N TYR A 354 -7.01 -21.92 -0.05
CA TYR A 354 -6.35 -21.75 1.25
C TYR A 354 -7.32 -21.32 2.37
N VAL A 355 -8.19 -20.35 2.11
CA VAL A 355 -9.20 -19.91 3.09
C VAL A 355 -10.15 -21.06 3.43
N ARG A 356 -10.61 -21.82 2.42
CA ARG A 356 -11.50 -22.98 2.63
C ARG A 356 -10.82 -24.11 3.41
N GLU A 357 -9.55 -24.40 3.15
CA GLU A 357 -8.81 -25.44 3.87
C GLU A 357 -8.59 -25.08 5.36
N GLU A 358 -8.55 -23.80 5.69
CA GLU A 358 -8.42 -23.33 7.08
C GLU A 358 -9.76 -23.21 7.82
N THR A 359 -10.86 -22.99 7.08
CA THR A 359 -12.23 -22.81 7.63
C THR A 359 -12.78 -24.09 8.27
N GLU A 360 -13.28 -23.99 9.51
CA GLU A 360 -13.97 -25.10 10.17
C GLU A 360 -15.44 -25.23 9.71
N ASN A 361 -15.91 -26.46 9.45
CA ASN A 361 -17.34 -26.72 9.28
C ASN A 361 -18.05 -26.57 10.64
N LYS A 362 -18.71 -25.43 10.87
CA LYS A 362 -19.41 -25.10 12.12
C LYS A 362 -20.57 -26.02 12.45
N ARG A 363 -21.09 -26.79 11.47
CA ARG A 363 -22.25 -27.69 11.63
C ARG A 363 -23.42 -26.92 12.27
N GLU A 364 -23.86 -25.85 11.63
CA GLU A 364 -24.80 -24.85 12.17
C GLU A 364 -26.09 -25.41 12.77
N ASN A 365 -26.50 -26.61 12.33
CA ASN A 365 -27.67 -27.32 12.85
C ASN A 365 -27.45 -28.02 14.21
N LEU A 366 -26.26 -27.93 14.82
CA LEU A 366 -25.90 -28.61 16.07
C LEU A 366 -25.29 -27.63 17.11
N PRO A 367 -25.46 -27.88 18.43
CA PRO A 367 -24.86 -27.03 19.46
C PRO A 367 -23.33 -26.93 19.35
N ALA A 368 -22.78 -25.72 19.36
CA ALA A 368 -21.35 -25.47 19.14
C ALA A 368 -20.41 -26.16 20.14
N GLU A 369 -20.85 -26.35 21.39
CA GLU A 369 -20.09 -27.10 22.41
C GLU A 369 -20.01 -28.59 22.06
N SER A 370 -21.11 -29.18 21.58
CA SER A 370 -21.20 -30.60 21.22
C SER A 370 -20.39 -30.96 19.97
N THR A 371 -20.17 -30.00 19.07
CA THR A 371 -19.39 -30.19 17.84
C THR A 371 -17.94 -29.75 17.98
N TRP A 372 -17.57 -29.04 19.06
CA TRP A 372 -16.24 -28.45 19.22
C TRP A 372 -15.12 -29.48 19.06
N GLU A 373 -15.21 -30.60 19.78
CA GLU A 373 -14.15 -31.61 19.77
C GLU A 373 -14.04 -32.33 18.41
N ILE A 374 -15.17 -32.53 17.73
CA ILE A 374 -15.21 -33.12 16.37
C ILE A 374 -14.48 -32.19 15.40
N ARG A 375 -14.84 -30.91 15.37
CA ARG A 375 -14.22 -29.90 14.49
C ARG A 375 -12.71 -29.81 14.72
N LYS A 376 -12.29 -29.77 15.99
CA LYS A 376 -10.86 -29.71 16.33
C LYS A 376 -10.09 -30.96 15.91
N ARG A 377 -10.68 -32.16 16.01
CA ARG A 377 -10.06 -33.40 15.49
C ARG A 377 -9.92 -33.38 13.97
N GLU A 378 -10.94 -32.90 13.26
CA GLU A 378 -10.91 -32.76 11.80
C GLU A 378 -9.79 -31.81 11.37
N THR A 379 -9.64 -30.66 12.02
CA THR A 379 -8.53 -29.73 11.79
C THR A 379 -7.16 -30.39 12.01
N ILE A 380 -6.98 -31.09 13.14
CA ILE A 380 -5.71 -31.77 13.45
C ILE A 380 -5.37 -32.83 12.38
N GLU A 381 -6.34 -33.61 11.93
CA GLU A 381 -6.11 -34.64 10.92
C GLU A 381 -5.79 -34.04 9.55
N HIS A 382 -6.52 -32.99 9.16
CA HIS A 382 -6.23 -32.24 7.93
C HIS A 382 -4.80 -31.69 7.94
N LEU A 383 -4.37 -31.08 9.05
CA LEU A 383 -3.02 -30.54 9.20
C LEU A 383 -1.91 -31.58 9.01
N ARG A 384 -2.15 -32.88 9.19
CA ARG A 384 -1.12 -33.91 8.92
C ARG A 384 -0.76 -34.01 7.45
N THR A 385 -1.70 -33.69 6.55
CA THR A 385 -1.57 -33.89 5.10
C THR A 385 -1.65 -32.59 4.29
N ALA A 386 -2.03 -31.47 4.93
CA ALA A 386 -2.10 -30.15 4.33
C ALA A 386 -0.75 -29.71 3.72
N SER A 387 -0.80 -28.75 2.80
CA SER A 387 0.41 -28.16 2.23
C SER A 387 1.16 -27.30 3.26
N ILE A 388 2.43 -27.00 3.00
CA ILE A 388 3.23 -26.15 3.90
C ILE A 388 2.63 -24.75 4.02
N GLU A 389 2.02 -24.23 2.96
CA GLU A 389 1.36 -22.92 2.92
C GLU A 389 0.16 -22.84 3.87
N VAL A 390 -0.70 -23.87 3.87
CA VAL A 390 -1.84 -23.96 4.80
C VAL A 390 -1.33 -24.10 6.24
N LYS A 391 -0.25 -24.85 6.45
CA LYS A 391 0.39 -24.97 7.77
C LYS A 391 0.94 -23.64 8.28
N MET A 392 1.54 -22.83 7.41
CA MET A 392 2.00 -21.48 7.77
C MET A 392 0.84 -20.56 8.16
N LEU A 393 -0.26 -20.63 7.41
CA LEU A 393 -1.49 -19.89 7.72
C LEU A 393 -2.04 -20.28 9.10
N VAL A 394 -2.24 -21.57 9.32
CA VAL A 394 -2.78 -22.08 10.59
C VAL A 394 -1.83 -21.77 11.77
N LEU A 395 -0.52 -21.93 11.60
CA LEU A 395 0.44 -21.57 12.65
C LEU A 395 0.31 -20.08 13.01
N SER A 396 0.13 -19.22 12.02
CA SER A 396 0.00 -17.77 12.22
C SER A 396 -1.27 -17.42 12.99
N ASP A 397 -2.41 -17.99 12.61
CA ASP A 397 -3.68 -17.80 13.31
C ASP A 397 -3.60 -18.32 14.76
N LYS A 398 -3.15 -19.57 14.95
CA LYS A 398 -3.06 -20.14 16.31
C LYS A 398 -2.07 -19.37 17.19
N THR A 399 -1.01 -18.80 16.62
CA THR A 399 -0.09 -17.93 17.36
C THR A 399 -0.77 -16.61 17.77
N ALA A 400 -1.50 -15.96 16.87
CA ALA A 400 -2.27 -14.75 17.18
C ALA A 400 -3.33 -15.00 18.27
N ASN A 401 -4.03 -16.13 18.18
CA ASN A 401 -5.00 -16.55 19.18
C ASN A 401 -4.34 -16.86 20.53
N ALA A 402 -3.24 -17.61 20.56
CA ALA A 402 -2.49 -17.90 21.78
C ALA A 402 -1.96 -16.62 22.45
N GLU A 403 -1.43 -15.68 21.67
CA GLU A 403 -0.96 -14.39 22.18
C GLU A 403 -2.10 -13.60 22.83
N SER A 404 -3.25 -13.49 22.15
CA SER A 404 -4.42 -12.78 22.67
C SER A 404 -4.95 -13.43 23.95
N MET A 405 -5.01 -14.77 23.99
CA MET A 405 -5.42 -15.52 25.18
C MET A 405 -4.45 -15.31 26.34
N LEU A 406 -3.14 -15.43 26.11
CA LEU A 406 -2.13 -15.25 27.15
C LEU A 406 -2.18 -13.85 27.75
N ARG A 407 -2.34 -12.82 26.90
CA ARG A 407 -2.48 -11.43 27.36
C ARG A 407 -3.66 -11.26 28.31
N GLU A 408 -4.80 -11.86 27.99
CA GLU A 408 -5.97 -11.77 28.86
C GLU A 408 -5.87 -12.67 30.09
N TRP A 409 -5.34 -13.89 29.95
CA TRP A 409 -5.12 -14.81 31.07
C TRP A 409 -4.20 -14.18 32.13
N ARG A 410 -3.14 -13.46 31.73
CA ARG A 410 -2.29 -12.69 32.65
C ARG A 410 -3.05 -11.64 33.47
N ARG A 411 -4.20 -11.16 32.98
CA ARG A 411 -5.04 -10.16 33.65
C ARG A 411 -6.11 -10.77 34.54
N ILE A 412 -6.78 -11.84 34.10
CA ILE A 412 -7.97 -12.38 34.78
C ILE A 412 -7.81 -13.81 35.30
N GLY A 413 -6.68 -14.45 35.03
CA GLY A 413 -6.39 -15.84 35.36
C GLY A 413 -7.32 -16.82 34.63
N ASP A 414 -7.56 -17.97 35.25
CA ASP A 414 -8.38 -19.05 34.69
C ASP A 414 -9.86 -18.68 34.49
N ARG A 415 -10.29 -17.49 34.91
CA ARG A 415 -11.62 -16.96 34.56
C ARG A 415 -11.79 -16.74 33.05
N ILE A 416 -10.70 -16.67 32.28
CA ILE A 416 -10.76 -16.54 30.82
C ILE A 416 -11.49 -17.72 30.17
N TRP A 417 -11.39 -18.93 30.73
CA TRP A 417 -11.91 -20.14 30.09
C TRP A 417 -13.44 -20.13 29.95
N GLY A 418 -14.14 -19.48 30.89
CA GLY A 418 -15.60 -19.31 30.84
C GLY A 418 -16.10 -18.46 29.66
N LYS A 419 -15.22 -17.84 28.88
CA LYS A 419 -15.59 -17.12 27.65
C LYS A 419 -15.69 -18.02 26.43
N PHE A 420 -15.07 -19.20 26.44
CA PHE A 420 -15.04 -20.09 25.28
C PHE A 420 -16.24 -21.02 25.27
N ASN A 421 -16.65 -21.47 24.08
CA ASN A 421 -17.72 -22.47 23.97
C ASN A 421 -17.29 -23.82 24.58
N GLN A 422 -15.98 -24.04 24.67
CA GLN A 422 -15.39 -25.11 25.45
C GLN A 422 -14.55 -24.48 26.57
N SER A 423 -15.05 -24.54 27.81
CA SER A 423 -14.44 -23.93 28.99
C SER A 423 -13.43 -24.83 29.71
N ASP A 424 -13.30 -26.09 29.30
CA ASP A 424 -12.29 -27.00 29.86
C ASP A 424 -10.89 -26.61 29.34
N LYS A 425 -10.04 -26.16 30.27
CA LYS A 425 -8.64 -25.78 30.01
C LYS A 425 -7.83 -26.93 29.41
N GLU A 426 -8.04 -28.17 29.86
CA GLU A 426 -7.27 -29.32 29.38
C GLU A 426 -7.66 -29.68 27.95
N LYS A 427 -8.93 -29.49 27.56
CA LYS A 427 -9.36 -29.63 26.17
C LYS A 427 -8.75 -28.56 25.27
N GLN A 428 -8.67 -27.31 25.74
CA GLN A 428 -7.97 -26.24 25.03
C GLN A 428 -6.48 -26.58 24.88
N ALA A 429 -5.82 -27.04 25.96
CA ALA A 429 -4.43 -27.43 25.95
C ALA A 429 -4.16 -28.58 24.96
N TRP A 430 -5.02 -29.60 24.96
CA TRP A 430 -4.96 -30.72 24.00
C TRP A 430 -4.98 -30.22 22.55
N TYR A 431 -5.89 -29.31 22.20
CA TYR A 431 -6.00 -28.80 20.85
C TYR A 431 -4.74 -28.05 20.42
N TYR A 432 -4.27 -27.09 21.23
CA TYR A 432 -3.08 -26.30 20.90
C TYR A 432 -1.80 -27.14 20.82
N ARG A 433 -1.62 -28.11 21.74
CA ARG A 433 -0.49 -29.06 21.70
C ARG A 433 -0.56 -29.96 20.47
N SER A 434 -1.76 -30.41 20.09
CA SER A 434 -1.96 -31.24 18.89
C SER A 434 -1.69 -30.47 17.59
N CYS A 435 -2.08 -29.18 17.53
CA CYS A 435 -1.71 -28.30 16.41
C CYS A 435 -0.19 -28.14 16.31
N ARG A 436 0.51 -27.88 17.43
CA ARG A 436 1.99 -27.82 17.45
C ARG A 436 2.60 -29.09 16.87
N ASP A 437 2.11 -30.27 17.29
CA ASP A 437 2.65 -31.56 16.84
C ASP A 437 2.38 -31.83 15.36
N ALA A 438 1.23 -31.39 14.83
CA ALA A 438 0.90 -31.49 13.42
C ALA A 438 1.69 -30.50 12.53
N LEU A 439 2.29 -29.46 13.14
CA LEU A 439 3.03 -28.38 12.48
C LEU A 439 4.55 -28.49 12.68
N GLN A 440 5.07 -29.66 13.09
CA GLN A 440 6.48 -29.87 13.45
C GLN A 440 7.48 -29.55 12.34
N GLU A 441 7.08 -29.58 11.07
CA GLU A 441 7.93 -29.14 9.97
C GLU A 441 8.27 -27.63 10.00
N LEU A 442 7.54 -26.83 10.79
CA LEU A 442 7.81 -25.41 11.04
C LEU A 442 8.57 -25.16 12.36
N HIS A 443 9.11 -26.20 13.02
CA HIS A 443 9.73 -26.11 14.36
C HIS A 443 10.86 -25.07 14.47
N ASP A 444 11.65 -24.88 13.42
CA ASP A 444 12.79 -23.96 13.45
C ASP A 444 12.41 -22.47 13.30
N THR A 445 11.17 -22.18 12.94
CA THR A 445 10.69 -20.83 12.66
C THR A 445 10.57 -19.97 13.93
N SER A 446 10.69 -18.65 13.79
CA SER A 446 10.47 -17.71 14.91
C SER A 446 9.04 -17.79 15.44
N VAL A 447 8.07 -17.98 14.53
CA VAL A 447 6.64 -18.06 14.89
C VAL A 447 6.33 -19.29 15.71
N MET A 448 6.87 -20.48 15.35
CA MET A 448 6.67 -21.68 16.15
C MET A 448 7.24 -21.52 17.57
N LYS A 449 8.42 -20.92 17.71
CA LYS A 449 9.02 -20.64 19.02
C LYS A 449 8.15 -19.71 19.86
N CYS A 450 7.54 -18.70 19.25
CA CYS A 450 6.55 -17.83 19.91
C CYS A 450 5.30 -18.62 20.34
N PHE A 451 4.77 -19.44 19.43
CA PHE A 451 3.61 -20.30 19.70
C PHE A 451 3.85 -21.22 20.89
N GLU A 452 4.96 -21.97 20.87
CA GLU A 452 5.37 -22.88 21.93
C GLU A 452 5.53 -22.18 23.28
N LYS A 453 6.14 -20.98 23.28
CA LYS A 453 6.24 -20.14 24.48
C LYS A 453 4.87 -19.78 25.02
N TYR A 454 3.95 -19.32 24.16
CA TYR A 454 2.62 -18.89 24.60
C TYR A 454 1.80 -20.04 25.17
N ILE A 455 1.81 -21.21 24.51
CA ILE A 455 1.08 -22.38 25.00
C ILE A 455 1.70 -22.94 26.28
N GLY A 456 3.04 -22.88 26.43
CA GLY A 456 3.72 -23.27 27.67
C GLY A 456 3.31 -22.38 28.84
N GLU A 457 3.25 -21.06 28.63
CA GLU A 457 2.78 -20.14 29.67
C GLU A 457 1.29 -20.32 30.01
N LEU A 458 0.44 -20.61 29.03
CA LEU A 458 -1.01 -20.78 29.23
C LEU A 458 -1.38 -22.09 29.94
N PHE A 459 -0.71 -23.18 29.59
CA PHE A 459 -1.17 -24.54 29.91
C PHE A 459 -0.24 -25.33 30.82
N GLY A 460 0.97 -24.82 31.13
CA GLY A 460 1.97 -25.56 31.89
C GLY A 460 2.84 -26.43 30.99
#